data_AF-G2PU97-F1
#
_entry.id   AF-G2PU97-F1
#
_cell.length_a   1.000
_cell.length_b   1.000
_cell.length_c   1.000
_cell.angle_alpha   90.00
_cell.angle_beta   90.00
_cell.angle_gamma   90.00
#
_symmetry.space_group_name_H-M   'P 1'
#
loop_
_entity.id
_entity.type
_entity.pdbx_description
1 polymer ?
#
loop_
_entity_poly.entity_id
_entity_poly.type
_entity_poly.pdbx_seq_one_letter_code
_entity_poly.pdbx_strand_id
1 'polypeptide(L)'
;MKVGVPNSFCYAGMENFFIRVIPEVLEDSQIVFSGKTTKEMVEYGLKNGCDELCIPAKIFIGHVEYLIRKKNVDVLFLPRLVSVLPGTYSCPKIIGIPDIIKTNYCGVELIVPEINLRKKRKIMSEKSMKNEQLFDFPMAKIAKTKNIIVLAHSYVIFDEFLNKGILETIKSAGYNPIYPAYYRFNSFYISSDLPKKFFWPSARDIYNYFEWAVNNTQIDGVVYLMTFGCGIDSVLQELIMRKCNKVGLPYLCITVDEHCADVGIQTRIEAYLDMIEWRSKDEKNYLSTHG
;
A
#
# COMPACT_ATOMS: atom_id res chain seq x y z
N MET A 1 19.85 -18.86 14.96
CA MET A 1 18.37 -18.89 15.06
C MET A 1 17.75 -18.34 13.78
N LYS A 2 16.73 -18.98 13.20
CA LYS A 2 15.99 -18.53 12.02
C LYS A 2 14.85 -17.59 12.42
N VAL A 3 14.96 -16.33 12.04
CA VAL A 3 13.98 -15.28 12.33
C VAL A 3 13.14 -15.04 11.08
N GLY A 4 11.86 -15.41 11.14
CA GLY A 4 10.90 -15.22 10.06
C GLY A 4 10.32 -13.81 10.03
N VAL A 5 10.27 -13.19 8.85
CA VAL A 5 9.65 -11.88 8.62
C VAL A 5 8.70 -11.96 7.43
N PRO A 6 7.40 -11.69 7.61
CA PRO A 6 6.47 -11.64 6.49
C PRO A 6 6.80 -10.46 5.55
N ASN A 7 6.98 -10.74 4.25
CA ASN A 7 7.16 -9.74 3.21
C ASN A 7 5.83 -9.40 2.52
N SER A 8 4.86 -8.88 3.27
CA SER A 8 3.56 -8.43 2.74
C SER A 8 2.89 -7.41 3.66
N PHE A 9 1.79 -6.81 3.18
CA PHE A 9 1.01 -5.83 3.92
C PHE A 9 1.87 -4.69 4.49
N CYS A 10 1.76 -4.36 5.77
CA CYS A 10 2.50 -3.25 6.36
C CYS A 10 4.02 -3.43 6.43
N TYR A 11 4.54 -4.61 6.13
CA TYR A 11 5.98 -4.91 6.08
C TYR A 11 6.52 -4.98 4.66
N ALA A 12 5.66 -4.94 3.65
CA ALA A 12 6.09 -4.93 2.25
C ALA A 12 7.02 -3.73 2.02
N GLY A 13 8.17 -3.99 1.40
CA GLY A 13 9.17 -2.98 1.13
C GLY A 13 10.05 -2.62 2.32
N MET A 14 9.92 -3.23 3.50
CA MET A 14 10.76 -2.93 4.68
C MET A 14 11.99 -3.85 4.84
N GLU A 15 12.36 -4.61 3.81
CA GLU A 15 13.40 -5.63 3.88
C GLU A 15 14.74 -5.07 4.38
N ASN A 16 15.21 -3.95 3.82
CA ASN A 16 16.43 -3.30 4.27
C ASN A 16 16.36 -2.79 5.71
N PHE A 17 15.18 -2.39 6.19
CA PHE A 17 14.99 -2.03 7.59
C PHE A 17 15.19 -3.26 8.49
N PHE A 18 14.56 -4.39 8.16
CA PHE A 18 14.68 -5.62 8.94
C PHE A 18 16.09 -6.20 8.92
N ILE A 19 16.76 -6.18 7.77
CA ILE A 19 18.16 -6.63 7.63
C ILE A 19 19.10 -5.84 8.54
N ARG A 20 18.83 -4.55 8.79
CA ARG A 20 19.63 -3.71 9.67
C ARG A 20 19.29 -3.91 11.14
N VAL A 21 18.00 -4.00 11.47
CA VAL A 21 17.53 -3.90 12.87
C VAL A 21 17.51 -5.24 13.59
N ILE A 22 17.15 -6.32 12.91
CA ILE A 22 17.05 -7.64 13.56
C ILE A 22 18.39 -8.08 14.15
N PRO A 23 19.55 -7.93 13.47
CA PRO A 23 20.84 -8.28 14.06
C PRO A 23 21.25 -7.43 15.27
N GLU A 24 20.76 -6.19 15.40
CA GLU A 24 20.99 -5.34 16.59
C GLU A 24 20.22 -5.84 17.82
N VAL A 25 19.12 -6.59 17.61
CA VAL A 25 18.24 -7.09 18.68
C VAL A 25 18.49 -8.57 18.96
N LEU A 26 18.88 -9.34 17.94
CA LEU A 26 19.08 -10.78 17.95
C LEU A 26 20.41 -11.11 17.32
N GLU A 27 21.44 -11.26 18.16
CA GLU A 27 22.78 -11.70 17.75
C GLU A 27 22.71 -13.10 17.08
N ASP A 28 23.56 -13.33 16.09
CA ASP A 28 23.69 -14.60 15.34
C ASP A 28 22.35 -15.15 14.75
N SER A 29 21.49 -14.23 14.29
CA SER A 29 20.22 -14.54 13.65
C SER A 29 20.33 -14.64 12.12
N GLN A 30 19.64 -15.63 11.53
CA GLN A 30 19.42 -15.75 10.10
C GLN A 30 18.03 -15.22 9.77
N ILE A 31 17.95 -14.13 9.02
CA ILE A 31 16.67 -13.53 8.61
C ILE A 31 16.11 -14.29 7.42
N VAL A 32 14.83 -14.68 7.52
CA VAL A 32 14.12 -15.42 6.47
C VAL A 32 12.84 -14.66 6.11
N PHE A 33 12.80 -14.09 4.91
CA PHE A 33 11.59 -13.47 4.38
C PHE A 33 10.66 -14.51 3.73
N SER A 34 9.36 -14.29 3.79
CA SER A 34 8.38 -15.17 3.13
C SER A 34 8.46 -15.11 1.59
N GLY A 35 8.96 -14.01 1.04
CA GLY A 35 9.10 -13.79 -0.41
C GLY A 35 7.83 -13.23 -1.05
N LYS A 36 7.72 -13.37 -2.38
CA LYS A 36 6.55 -12.91 -3.15
C LYS A 36 5.29 -13.68 -2.76
N THR A 37 4.16 -12.99 -2.79
CA THR A 37 2.83 -13.56 -2.57
C THR A 37 2.56 -14.67 -3.58
N THR A 38 2.16 -15.85 -3.09
CA THR A 38 1.80 -17.00 -3.92
C THR A 38 0.32 -17.33 -3.76
N LYS A 39 -0.26 -18.06 -4.73
CA LYS A 39 -1.66 -18.52 -4.65
C LYS A 39 -1.92 -19.33 -3.37
N GLU A 40 -0.99 -20.21 -2.98
CA GLU A 40 -1.08 -21.00 -1.74
C GLU A 40 -1.18 -20.09 -0.49
N MET A 41 -0.37 -19.03 -0.41
CA MET A 41 -0.44 -18.06 0.69
C MET A 41 -1.79 -17.34 0.70
N VAL A 42 -2.28 -16.90 -0.47
CA VAL A 42 -3.58 -16.23 -0.57
C VAL A 42 -4.69 -17.14 -0.11
N GLU A 43 -4.81 -18.34 -0.70
CA GLU A 43 -5.86 -19.31 -0.37
C GLU A 43 -5.88 -19.65 1.11
N TYR A 44 -4.71 -19.84 1.71
CA TYR A 44 -4.61 -20.06 3.14
C TYR A 44 -5.09 -18.85 3.94
N GLY A 45 -4.66 -17.64 3.56
CA GLY A 45 -5.05 -16.40 4.21
C GLY A 45 -6.54 -16.13 4.15
N LEU A 46 -7.16 -16.36 2.99
CA LEU A 46 -8.61 -16.21 2.78
C LEU A 46 -9.41 -17.21 3.63
N LYS A 47 -8.96 -18.46 3.70
CA LYS A 47 -9.63 -19.52 4.46
C LYS A 47 -9.55 -19.36 5.97
N ASN A 48 -8.44 -18.81 6.49
CA ASN A 48 -8.16 -18.76 7.93
C ASN A 48 -8.24 -17.34 8.53
N GLY A 49 -8.44 -16.32 7.68
CA GLY A 49 -8.65 -14.95 8.12
C GLY A 49 -10.10 -14.67 8.49
N CYS A 50 -10.31 -13.87 9.54
CA CYS A 50 -11.65 -13.37 9.89
C CYS A 50 -12.19 -12.45 8.77
N ASP A 51 -13.50 -12.53 8.49
CA ASP A 51 -14.18 -11.77 7.44
C ASP A 51 -14.09 -10.25 7.62
N GLU A 52 -13.87 -9.77 8.84
CA GLU A 52 -13.67 -8.34 9.10
C GLU A 52 -12.29 -7.84 8.61
N LEU A 53 -11.33 -8.72 8.34
CA LEU A 53 -10.00 -8.34 7.86
C LEU A 53 -10.04 -7.90 6.41
N CYS A 54 -9.24 -6.89 6.08
CA CYS A 54 -9.03 -6.55 4.66
C CYS A 54 -8.14 -7.62 4.03
N ILE A 55 -8.26 -7.80 2.72
CA ILE A 55 -7.51 -8.82 1.97
C ILE A 55 -6.00 -8.75 2.22
N PRO A 56 -5.33 -7.57 2.23
CA PRO A 56 -3.90 -7.53 2.51
C PRO A 56 -3.54 -8.13 3.88
N ALA A 57 -4.40 -7.96 4.90
CA ALA A 57 -4.19 -8.57 6.21
C ALA A 57 -4.46 -10.08 6.20
N LYS A 58 -5.42 -10.57 5.40
CA LYS A 58 -5.63 -12.01 5.19
C LYS A 58 -4.42 -12.64 4.48
N ILE A 59 -3.91 -12.02 3.42
CA ILE A 59 -2.69 -12.47 2.72
C ILE A 59 -1.51 -12.51 3.68
N PHE A 60 -1.36 -11.52 4.57
CA PHE A 60 -0.32 -11.52 5.61
C PHE A 60 -0.35 -12.77 6.50
N ILE A 61 -1.54 -13.26 6.89
CA ILE A 61 -1.69 -14.52 7.63
C ILE A 61 -1.15 -15.70 6.82
N GLY A 62 -1.35 -15.71 5.50
CA GLY A 62 -0.76 -16.69 4.60
C GLY A 62 0.77 -16.65 4.53
N HIS A 63 1.37 -15.45 4.54
CA HIS A 63 2.83 -15.31 4.61
C HIS A 63 3.39 -15.83 5.94
N VAL A 64 2.67 -15.61 7.05
CA VAL A 64 3.04 -16.14 8.37
C VAL A 64 3.01 -17.68 8.37
N GLU A 65 1.93 -18.27 7.87
CA GLU A 65 1.82 -19.73 7.76
C GLU A 65 2.94 -20.32 6.92
N TYR A 66 3.25 -19.70 5.78
CA TYR A 66 4.32 -20.15 4.90
C TYR A 66 5.68 -20.13 5.61
N LEU A 67 5.96 -19.11 6.41
CA LEU A 67 7.20 -19.05 7.20
C LEU A 67 7.27 -20.19 8.22
N ILE A 68 6.18 -20.44 8.95
CA ILE A 68 6.11 -21.49 9.96
C ILE A 68 6.28 -22.85 9.30
N ARG A 69 5.42 -23.20 8.33
CA ARG A 69 5.33 -24.57 7.81
C ARG A 69 6.33 -24.91 6.72
N LYS A 70 6.68 -23.95 5.86
CA LYS A 70 7.54 -24.22 4.68
C LYS A 70 8.97 -23.77 4.88
N LYS A 71 9.21 -22.71 5.66
CA LYS A 71 10.56 -22.22 5.95
C LYS A 71 11.12 -22.70 7.29
N ASN A 72 10.27 -23.26 8.16
CA ASN A 72 10.63 -23.80 9.47
C ASN A 72 11.47 -22.78 10.26
N VAL A 73 10.88 -21.61 10.48
CA VAL A 73 11.48 -20.53 11.27
C VAL A 73 11.29 -20.80 12.76
N ASP A 74 12.28 -20.42 13.57
CA ASP A 74 12.27 -20.65 15.02
C ASP A 74 11.41 -19.60 15.72
N VAL A 75 11.44 -18.37 15.22
CA VAL A 75 10.74 -17.21 15.80
C VAL A 75 10.26 -16.27 14.70
N LEU A 76 9.11 -15.63 14.89
CA LEU A 76 8.64 -14.57 13.99
C LEU A 76 8.93 -13.19 14.57
N PHE A 77 9.48 -12.30 13.75
CA PHE A 77 9.70 -10.91 14.12
C PHE A 77 8.59 -10.03 13.51
N LEU A 78 7.70 -9.55 14.36
CA LEU A 78 6.47 -8.83 13.98
C LEU A 78 6.39 -7.48 14.72
N PRO A 79 7.15 -6.45 14.30
CA PRO A 79 7.08 -5.15 14.97
C PRO A 79 5.67 -4.58 14.93
N ARG A 80 5.19 -4.12 16.07
CA ARG A 80 3.91 -3.42 16.17
C ARG A 80 4.07 -1.99 15.70
N LEU A 81 3.54 -1.70 14.53
CA LEU A 81 3.59 -0.37 13.92
C LEU A 81 2.46 0.52 14.46
N VAL A 82 2.62 1.09 15.65
CA VAL A 82 1.60 2.00 16.25
C VAL A 82 1.57 3.34 15.54
N SER A 83 2.75 3.93 15.33
CA SER A 83 2.90 5.23 14.69
C SER A 83 4.23 5.26 13.96
N VAL A 84 4.16 5.46 12.65
CA VAL A 84 5.31 5.50 11.74
C VAL A 84 5.56 6.90 11.17
N LEU A 85 4.72 7.87 11.55
CA LEU A 85 4.92 9.29 11.32
C LEU A 85 4.49 10.11 12.56
N PRO A 86 5.17 11.23 12.89
CA PRO A 86 4.78 12.07 14.02
C PRO A 86 3.31 12.53 13.97
N GLY A 87 2.61 12.40 15.10
CA GLY A 87 1.21 12.83 15.25
C GLY A 87 0.19 12.01 14.46
N THR A 88 0.54 10.78 14.07
CA THR A 88 -0.35 9.85 13.35
C THR A 88 -0.49 8.52 14.09
N TYR A 89 -1.41 7.68 13.62
CA TYR A 89 -1.51 6.28 14.00
C TYR A 89 -1.79 5.41 12.79
N SER A 90 -1.16 4.24 12.76
CA SER A 90 -1.50 3.22 11.76
C SER A 90 -2.95 2.76 11.90
N CYS A 91 -3.48 2.07 10.89
CA CYS A 91 -4.84 1.54 10.97
C CYS A 91 -4.94 0.46 12.08
N PRO A 92 -6.14 0.25 12.68
CA PRO A 92 -6.31 -0.73 13.75
C PRO A 92 -5.84 -2.14 13.38
N LYS A 93 -6.03 -2.56 12.12
CA LYS A 93 -5.58 -3.85 11.60
C LYS A 93 -4.06 -4.00 11.59
N ILE A 94 -3.32 -2.94 11.23
CA ILE A 94 -1.85 -2.91 11.29
C ILE A 94 -1.37 -2.95 12.74
N ILE A 95 -2.01 -2.21 13.65
CA ILE A 95 -1.63 -2.18 15.06
C ILE A 95 -1.91 -3.53 15.72
N GLY A 96 -3.03 -4.16 15.38
CA GLY A 96 -3.49 -5.42 15.97
C GLY A 96 -2.94 -6.69 15.32
N ILE A 97 -2.28 -6.60 14.15
CA ILE A 97 -1.84 -7.80 13.42
C ILE A 97 -0.98 -8.75 14.26
N PRO A 98 -0.05 -8.29 15.14
CA PRO A 98 0.74 -9.23 15.94
C PRO A 98 -0.11 -10.01 16.95
N ASP A 99 -1.18 -9.40 17.49
CA ASP A 99 -2.08 -10.08 18.43
C ASP A 99 -2.96 -11.11 17.73
N ILE A 100 -3.43 -10.78 16.52
CA ILE A 100 -4.17 -11.72 15.66
C ILE A 100 -3.32 -12.95 15.37
N ILE A 101 -2.05 -12.75 14.99
CA ILE A 101 -1.11 -13.85 14.75
C ILE A 101 -0.85 -14.65 16.02
N LYS A 102 -0.60 -13.99 17.15
CA LYS A 102 -0.38 -14.66 18.44
C LYS A 102 -1.56 -15.56 18.83
N THR A 103 -2.77 -15.12 18.55
CA THR A 103 -4.01 -15.84 18.89
C THR A 103 -4.21 -17.06 17.98
N ASN A 104 -3.93 -16.91 16.68
CA ASN A 104 -4.13 -17.97 15.68
C ASN A 104 -3.04 -19.04 15.68
N TYR A 105 -1.82 -18.71 16.14
CA TYR A 105 -0.65 -19.60 16.08
C TYR A 105 -0.08 -19.85 17.49
N CYS A 106 -0.84 -20.56 18.32
CA CYS A 106 -0.41 -20.96 19.66
C CYS A 106 0.85 -21.86 19.57
N GLY A 107 1.90 -21.51 20.30
CA GLY A 107 3.16 -22.24 20.35
C GLY A 107 4.26 -21.71 19.42
N VAL A 108 3.97 -20.72 18.57
CA VAL A 108 5.01 -20.02 17.79
C VAL A 108 5.56 -18.86 18.60
N GLU A 109 6.90 -18.79 18.73
CA GLU A 109 7.55 -17.68 19.41
C GLU A 109 7.45 -16.40 18.57
N LEU A 110 7.05 -15.29 19.20
CA LEU A 110 6.88 -13.99 18.56
C LEU A 110 7.71 -12.93 19.26
N ILE A 111 8.50 -12.19 18.48
CA ILE A 111 9.21 -10.98 18.92
C ILE A 111 8.47 -9.77 18.34
N VAL A 112 7.84 -8.99 19.23
CA VAL A 112 6.90 -7.91 18.88
C VAL A 112 7.36 -6.56 19.47
N PRO A 113 8.44 -5.96 18.96
CA PRO A 113 8.86 -4.64 19.41
C PRO A 113 7.84 -3.57 18.99
N GLU A 114 7.68 -2.52 19.78
CA GLU A 114 6.77 -1.40 19.45
C GLU A 114 7.52 -0.31 18.65
N ILE A 115 6.99 0.04 17.47
CA ILE A 115 7.40 1.23 16.71
C ILE A 115 6.33 2.31 16.88
N ASN A 116 6.69 3.38 17.59
CA ASN A 116 5.76 4.45 17.95
C ASN A 116 6.41 5.83 17.95
N LEU A 117 6.41 6.47 16.79
CA LEU A 117 6.95 7.83 16.59
C LEU A 117 6.04 8.95 17.15
N ARG A 118 4.87 8.60 17.72
CA ARG A 118 4.04 9.56 18.45
C ARG A 118 4.58 9.83 19.85
N LYS A 119 5.17 8.81 20.50
CA LYS A 119 5.80 8.94 21.82
C LYS A 119 7.28 9.31 21.60
N LYS A 120 7.80 10.33 22.30
CA LYS A 120 9.24 10.72 22.25
C LYS A 120 10.21 9.64 22.76
N ARG A 121 9.74 8.46 23.19
CA ARG A 121 10.59 7.37 23.68
C ARG A 121 11.22 6.63 22.50
N LYS A 122 12.45 7.00 22.19
CA LYS A 122 13.36 6.31 21.26
C LYS A 122 13.71 4.94 21.84
N ILE A 123 13.17 3.86 21.27
CA ILE A 123 13.63 2.49 21.55
C ILE A 123 14.89 2.16 20.72
N MET A 124 15.27 2.99 19.76
CA MET A 124 16.39 2.73 18.86
C MET A 124 17.34 3.92 18.76
N SER A 125 18.62 3.62 18.56
CA SER A 125 19.69 4.62 18.44
C SER A 125 19.36 5.63 17.33
N GLU A 126 19.68 6.91 17.53
CA GLU A 126 19.48 7.95 16.51
C GLU A 126 20.20 7.66 15.18
N LYS A 127 21.15 6.72 15.17
CA LYS A 127 21.94 6.34 14.00
C LYS A 127 21.13 5.49 13.02
N SER A 128 20.29 4.57 13.51
CA SER A 128 19.53 3.62 12.68
C SER A 128 18.33 4.27 11.97
N MET A 129 17.80 5.39 12.50
CA MET A 129 16.69 6.16 11.90
C MET A 129 17.13 7.28 10.95
N LYS A 130 18.39 7.74 10.99
CA LYS A 130 18.88 8.88 10.17
C LYS A 130 19.08 8.55 8.70
N ASN A 131 19.07 7.27 8.32
CA ASN A 131 19.08 6.86 6.92
C ASN A 131 17.63 6.76 6.43
N GLU A 132 17.14 7.84 5.84
CA GLU A 132 15.74 8.19 5.46
C GLU A 132 15.03 7.22 4.47
N GLN A 133 15.43 5.96 4.39
CA GLN A 133 14.79 4.96 3.54
C GLN A 133 14.53 3.71 4.36
N LEU A 134 13.45 3.77 5.13
CA LEU A 134 12.85 2.60 5.78
C LEU A 134 12.26 1.60 4.77
N PHE A 135 12.06 2.04 3.52
CA PHE A 135 11.34 1.30 2.50
C PHE A 135 12.08 1.25 1.14
N ASP A 136 11.96 0.12 0.44
CA ASP A 136 12.74 -0.28 -0.74
C ASP A 136 12.00 -0.09 -2.07
N PHE A 137 10.86 0.60 -2.07
CA PHE A 137 10.06 0.77 -3.26
C PHE A 137 10.68 1.72 -4.30
N PRO A 138 10.57 1.38 -5.61
CA PRO A 138 11.07 2.21 -6.69
C PRO A 138 10.26 3.49 -6.84
N MET A 139 10.94 4.60 -7.12
CA MET A 139 10.28 5.87 -7.43
C MET A 139 9.74 5.87 -8.86
N ALA A 140 8.48 6.27 -9.03
CA ALA A 140 7.94 6.58 -10.33
C ALA A 140 8.65 7.81 -10.90
N LYS A 141 9.23 7.68 -12.11
CA LYS A 141 9.72 8.84 -12.87
C LYS A 141 8.52 9.49 -13.54
N ILE A 142 8.34 10.79 -13.35
CA ILE A 142 7.28 11.53 -14.03
C ILE A 142 7.70 11.77 -15.47
N ALA A 143 6.90 11.27 -16.40
CA ALA A 143 7.06 11.55 -17.81
C ALA A 143 6.50 12.94 -18.14
N LYS A 144 7.06 13.57 -19.18
CA LYS A 144 6.63 14.91 -19.63
C LYS A 144 5.21 14.91 -20.22
N THR A 145 4.67 13.78 -20.64
CA THR A 145 3.35 13.66 -21.29
C THR A 145 2.70 12.31 -20.99
N LYS A 146 1.36 12.26 -20.89
CA LYS A 146 0.51 11.06 -20.69
C LYS A 146 0.68 10.34 -19.35
N ASN A 147 0.30 10.95 -18.23
CA ASN A 147 0.40 10.32 -16.90
C ASN A 147 -0.97 9.85 -16.37
N ILE A 148 -1.01 8.62 -15.87
CA ILE A 148 -2.14 8.08 -15.10
C ILE A 148 -1.70 7.93 -13.65
N ILE A 149 -2.43 8.54 -12.72
CA ILE A 149 -2.16 8.35 -11.30
C ILE A 149 -2.78 7.03 -10.86
N VAL A 150 -2.01 6.18 -10.19
CA VAL A 150 -2.50 4.97 -9.50
C VAL A 150 -2.42 5.21 -7.99
N LEU A 151 -3.57 5.34 -7.35
CA LEU A 151 -3.70 5.61 -5.92
C LEU A 151 -4.12 4.35 -5.19
N ALA A 152 -3.27 3.90 -4.28
CA ALA A 152 -3.53 2.81 -3.36
C ALA A 152 -2.47 2.82 -2.26
N HIS A 153 -2.65 1.97 -1.25
CA HIS A 153 -1.56 1.68 -0.33
C HIS A 153 -0.37 1.06 -1.10
N SER A 154 0.87 1.45 -0.80
CA SER A 154 2.04 0.93 -1.53
C SER A 154 2.16 -0.59 -1.48
N TYR A 155 1.78 -1.22 -0.36
CA TYR A 155 1.73 -2.69 -0.25
C TYR A 155 0.65 -3.36 -1.11
N VAL A 156 -0.28 -2.60 -1.69
CA VAL A 156 -1.22 -3.06 -2.71
C VAL A 156 -0.59 -2.84 -4.09
N ILE A 157 0.01 -1.67 -4.33
CA ILE A 157 0.64 -1.30 -5.62
C ILE A 157 1.76 -2.28 -5.99
N PHE A 158 2.57 -2.70 -5.02
CA PHE A 158 3.77 -3.51 -5.25
C PHE A 158 3.58 -5.01 -4.98
N ASP A 159 2.39 -5.44 -4.59
CA ASP A 159 2.05 -6.85 -4.48
C ASP A 159 1.40 -7.30 -5.80
N GLU A 160 2.07 -8.20 -6.53
CA GLU A 160 1.63 -8.69 -7.85
C GLU A 160 0.24 -9.34 -7.80
N PHE A 161 -0.13 -9.97 -6.68
CA PHE A 161 -1.45 -10.57 -6.54
C PHE A 161 -2.52 -9.51 -6.32
N LEU A 162 -2.23 -8.43 -5.58
CA LEU A 162 -3.20 -7.37 -5.30
C LEU A 162 -3.32 -6.36 -6.44
N ASN A 163 -2.20 -6.01 -7.08
CA ASN A 163 -2.19 -5.01 -8.15
C ASN A 163 -2.70 -5.54 -9.49
N LYS A 164 -2.76 -6.87 -9.69
CA LYS A 164 -3.25 -7.54 -10.90
C LYS A 164 -2.62 -7.04 -12.21
N GLY A 165 -1.38 -6.57 -12.16
CA GLY A 165 -0.66 -6.06 -13.33
C GLY A 165 -1.14 -4.68 -13.81
N ILE A 166 -1.84 -3.93 -12.97
CA ILE A 166 -2.44 -2.63 -13.34
C ILE A 166 -1.40 -1.64 -13.90
N LEU A 167 -0.18 -1.67 -13.36
CA LEU A 167 0.91 -0.79 -13.80
C LEU A 167 1.39 -1.16 -15.20
N GLU A 168 1.48 -2.45 -15.49
CA GLU A 168 1.84 -3.01 -16.80
C GLU A 168 0.77 -2.70 -17.84
N THR A 169 -0.52 -2.82 -17.50
CA THR A 169 -1.62 -2.46 -18.40
C THR A 169 -1.57 -0.98 -18.79
N ILE A 170 -1.37 -0.08 -17.84
CA ILE A 170 -1.23 1.37 -18.11
C ILE A 170 -0.03 1.65 -19.02
N LYS A 171 1.13 1.03 -18.73
CA LYS A 171 2.33 1.16 -19.58
C LYS A 171 2.09 0.65 -21.00
N SER A 172 1.41 -0.48 -21.14
CA SER A 172 1.12 -1.11 -22.42
C SER A 172 0.16 -0.26 -23.28
N ALA A 173 -0.74 0.48 -22.63
CA ALA A 173 -1.60 1.46 -23.30
C ALA A 173 -0.86 2.77 -23.68
N GLY A 174 0.44 2.90 -23.41
CA GLY A 174 1.25 4.06 -23.77
C GLY A 174 1.18 5.22 -22.76
N TYR A 175 0.69 4.97 -21.55
CA TYR A 175 0.69 5.95 -20.45
C TYR A 175 1.79 5.65 -19.43
N ASN A 176 2.23 6.69 -18.73
CA ASN A 176 3.15 6.57 -17.61
C ASN A 176 2.37 6.46 -16.28
N PRO A 177 2.38 5.29 -15.59
CA PRO A 177 1.77 5.19 -14.28
C PRO A 177 2.63 5.92 -13.24
N ILE A 178 2.01 6.83 -12.50
CA ILE A 178 2.63 7.48 -11.34
C ILE A 178 1.85 7.14 -10.08
N TYR A 179 2.53 6.95 -8.95
CA TYR A 179 1.91 6.39 -7.75
C TYR A 179 2.64 6.83 -6.48
N PRO A 180 1.95 6.85 -5.33
CA PRO A 180 2.57 7.17 -4.05
C PRO A 180 3.50 6.03 -3.61
N ALA A 181 4.80 6.32 -3.54
CA ALA A 181 5.77 5.49 -2.83
C ALA A 181 5.90 5.99 -1.38
N TYR A 182 5.83 5.07 -0.42
CA TYR A 182 5.85 5.31 1.03
C TYR A 182 6.87 6.37 1.50
N TYR A 183 6.45 7.26 2.40
CA TYR A 183 7.26 8.19 3.22
C TYR A 183 8.42 8.99 2.58
N ARG A 184 8.44 9.18 1.26
CA ARG A 184 9.43 10.04 0.59
C ARG A 184 8.97 11.46 0.29
N PHE A 185 7.73 11.84 0.63
CA PHE A 185 7.37 13.25 0.67
C PHE A 185 7.99 13.90 1.91
N ASN A 186 9.29 14.17 1.77
CA ASN A 186 10.07 14.94 2.70
C ASN A 186 9.36 16.28 2.88
N SER A 187 8.75 16.45 4.06
CA SER A 187 8.44 17.77 4.61
C SER A 187 7.68 18.76 3.71
N PHE A 188 6.52 18.43 3.12
CA PHE A 188 5.54 19.48 2.79
C PHE A 188 4.10 19.00 3.03
N TYR A 189 3.44 19.70 3.94
CA TYR A 189 2.00 19.65 4.11
C TYR A 189 1.36 20.38 2.92
N ILE A 190 0.72 19.63 2.01
CA ILE A 190 -0.16 20.20 0.97
C ILE A 190 -1.53 19.52 1.12
N SER A 191 -2.27 19.94 2.15
CA SER A 191 -3.74 19.86 2.13
C SER A 191 -4.27 21.09 2.86
N SER A 192 -4.16 22.25 2.21
CA SER A 192 -4.71 23.51 2.73
C SER A 192 -6.25 23.51 2.74
N ASP A 193 -6.88 22.59 2.02
CA ASP A 193 -8.31 22.54 1.76
C ASP A 193 -9.11 21.61 2.69
N LEU A 194 -8.44 20.66 3.36
CA LEU A 194 -9.09 19.78 4.32
C LEU A 194 -9.19 20.43 5.71
N PRO A 195 -10.34 20.32 6.40
CA PRO A 195 -10.55 20.95 7.70
C PRO A 195 -9.68 20.34 8.81
N LYS A 196 -9.20 19.10 8.62
CA LYS A 196 -8.34 18.38 9.54
C LYS A 196 -7.34 17.51 8.80
N LYS A 197 -6.18 17.31 9.41
CA LYS A 197 -5.15 16.38 8.92
C LYS A 197 -5.62 14.94 9.07
N PHE A 198 -5.25 14.09 8.11
CA PHE A 198 -5.45 12.65 8.26
C PHE A 198 -4.71 12.11 9.47
N PHE A 199 -5.43 11.30 10.24
CA PHE A 199 -4.91 10.57 11.38
C PHE A 199 -4.00 9.40 10.95
N TRP A 200 -4.29 8.79 9.79
CA TRP A 200 -3.53 7.67 9.25
C TRP A 200 -2.37 8.14 8.36
N PRO A 201 -1.15 7.61 8.54
CA PRO A 201 0.02 7.93 7.71
C PRO A 201 -0.23 7.67 6.23
N SER A 202 -0.72 6.48 5.88
CA SER A 202 -0.93 6.09 4.50
C SER A 202 -2.00 6.93 3.79
N ALA A 203 -3.05 7.34 4.51
CA ALA A 203 -4.06 8.25 3.97
C ALA A 203 -3.47 9.63 3.66
N ARG A 204 -2.64 10.14 4.57
CA ARG A 204 -1.93 11.41 4.39
C ARG A 204 -1.01 11.35 3.17
N ASP A 205 -0.25 10.28 3.02
CA ASP A 205 0.69 10.11 1.92
C ASP A 205 -0.03 10.04 0.56
N ILE A 206 -1.06 9.19 0.45
CA ILE A 206 -1.84 9.04 -0.78
C ILE A 206 -2.53 10.35 -1.16
N TYR A 207 -3.17 11.04 -0.21
CA TYR A 207 -3.84 12.31 -0.49
C TYR A 207 -2.85 13.41 -0.87
N ASN A 208 -1.77 13.59 -0.11
CA ASN A 208 -0.75 14.60 -0.40
C ASN A 208 -0.08 14.34 -1.75
N TYR A 209 0.15 13.06 -2.10
CA TYR A 209 0.69 12.70 -3.41
C TYR A 209 -0.25 13.09 -4.53
N PHE A 210 -1.54 12.77 -4.39
CA PHE A 210 -2.57 13.18 -5.35
C PHE A 210 -2.61 14.70 -5.52
N GLU A 211 -2.68 15.45 -4.43
CA GLU A 211 -2.66 16.92 -4.43
C GLU A 211 -1.43 17.47 -5.14
N TRP A 212 -0.26 16.95 -4.80
CA TRP A 212 0.98 17.38 -5.41
C TRP A 212 1.00 17.07 -6.91
N ALA A 213 0.60 15.86 -7.30
CA ALA A 213 0.61 15.42 -8.69
C ALA A 213 -0.31 16.27 -9.57
N VAL A 214 -1.53 16.56 -9.09
CA VAL A 214 -2.50 17.44 -9.78
C VAL A 214 -1.97 18.86 -9.95
N ASN A 215 -1.21 19.38 -8.99
CA ASN A 215 -0.70 20.76 -9.03
C ASN A 215 0.65 20.93 -9.76
N ASN A 216 1.45 19.86 -9.91
CA ASN A 216 2.83 19.96 -10.38
C ASN A 216 3.10 19.20 -11.68
N THR A 217 2.13 18.41 -12.17
CA THR A 217 2.32 17.54 -13.33
C THR A 217 1.05 17.50 -14.18
N GLN A 218 1.19 17.16 -15.47
CA GLN A 218 0.03 16.89 -16.31
C GLN A 218 -0.51 15.49 -16.00
N ILE A 219 -1.78 15.41 -15.64
CA ILE A 219 -2.50 14.18 -15.29
C ILE A 219 -3.65 13.99 -16.27
N ASP A 220 -3.72 12.82 -16.90
CA ASP A 220 -4.74 12.48 -17.88
C ASP A 220 -5.87 11.63 -17.27
N GLY A 221 -5.60 11.00 -16.12
CA GLY A 221 -6.58 10.22 -15.38
C GLY A 221 -6.08 9.73 -14.02
N VAL A 222 -7.03 9.30 -13.20
CA VAL A 222 -6.80 8.80 -11.85
C VAL A 222 -7.48 7.44 -11.70
N VAL A 223 -6.70 6.43 -11.33
CA VAL A 223 -7.18 5.11 -10.95
C VAL A 223 -6.94 4.93 -9.45
N TYR A 224 -8.01 4.72 -8.68
CA TYR A 224 -7.93 4.36 -7.28
C TYR A 224 -8.15 2.84 -7.14
N LEU A 225 -7.13 2.13 -6.66
CA LEU A 225 -7.19 0.70 -6.38
C LEU A 225 -7.43 0.49 -4.88
N MET A 226 -8.70 0.32 -4.50
CA MET A 226 -9.08 0.10 -3.11
C MET A 226 -9.11 -1.38 -2.76
N THR A 227 -8.92 -1.71 -1.49
CA THR A 227 -9.11 -3.08 -0.99
C THR A 227 -10.39 -3.19 -0.18
N PHE A 228 -11.17 -4.26 -0.42
CA PHE A 228 -12.37 -4.52 0.35
C PHE A 228 -12.06 -4.65 1.84
N GLY A 229 -12.93 -4.08 2.67
CA GLY A 229 -12.73 -4.01 4.12
C GLY A 229 -11.70 -2.97 4.59
N CYS A 230 -11.11 -2.15 3.71
CA CYS A 230 -10.22 -1.06 4.11
C CYS A 230 -11.02 0.21 4.45
N GLY A 231 -11.11 0.53 5.74
CA GLY A 231 -11.76 1.76 6.22
C GLY A 231 -11.01 3.05 5.89
N ILE A 232 -9.72 2.98 5.57
CA ILE A 232 -8.96 4.15 5.10
C ILE A 232 -9.38 4.48 3.66
N ASP A 233 -9.40 3.47 2.80
CA ASP A 233 -9.75 3.63 1.40
C ASP A 233 -11.17 4.13 1.22
N SER A 234 -12.14 3.65 2.02
CA SER A 234 -13.54 4.05 1.90
C SER A 234 -13.75 5.56 2.11
N VAL A 235 -12.94 6.19 2.97
CA VAL A 235 -12.94 7.65 3.17
C VAL A 235 -12.15 8.34 2.07
N LEU A 236 -10.97 7.83 1.75
CA LEU A 236 -10.03 8.52 0.89
C LEU A 236 -10.47 8.56 -0.58
N GLN A 237 -11.02 7.45 -1.08
CA GLN A 237 -11.55 7.35 -2.44
C GLN A 237 -12.64 8.41 -2.68
N GLU A 238 -13.52 8.66 -1.70
CA GLU A 238 -14.63 9.61 -1.83
C GLU A 238 -14.11 11.04 -1.91
N LEU A 239 -13.13 11.38 -1.06
CA LEU A 239 -12.51 12.71 -1.05
C LEU A 239 -11.80 13.00 -2.37
N ILE A 240 -11.04 12.03 -2.89
CA ILE A 240 -10.34 12.16 -4.17
C ILE A 240 -11.32 12.22 -5.34
N MET A 241 -12.34 11.36 -5.37
CA MET A 241 -13.38 11.36 -6.41
C MET A 241 -14.06 12.74 -6.51
N ARG A 242 -14.49 13.30 -5.38
CA ARG A 242 -15.11 14.64 -5.35
C ARG A 242 -14.17 15.71 -5.89
N LYS A 243 -12.87 15.59 -5.60
CA LYS A 243 -11.88 16.53 -6.10
C LYS A 243 -11.65 16.38 -7.59
N CYS A 244 -11.50 15.15 -8.09
CA CYS A 244 -11.40 14.85 -9.51
C CYS A 244 -12.59 15.43 -10.29
N ASN A 245 -13.81 15.24 -9.79
CA ASN A 245 -15.03 15.79 -10.39
C ASN A 245 -15.00 17.33 -10.45
N LYS A 246 -14.50 18.00 -9.40
CA LYS A 246 -14.39 19.48 -9.38
C LYS A 246 -13.39 20.03 -10.39
N VAL A 247 -12.30 19.30 -10.66
CA VAL A 247 -11.26 19.73 -11.59
C VAL A 247 -11.41 19.11 -12.99
N GLY A 248 -12.47 18.34 -13.22
CA GLY A 248 -12.75 17.69 -14.51
C GLY A 248 -11.83 16.50 -14.84
N LEU A 249 -11.12 15.94 -13.86
CA LEU A 249 -10.23 14.80 -14.08
C LEU A 249 -11.01 13.48 -14.14
N PRO A 250 -10.79 12.63 -15.17
CA PRO A 250 -11.35 11.28 -15.21
C PRO A 250 -10.91 10.47 -13.99
N TYR A 251 -11.86 9.76 -13.37
CA TYR A 251 -11.61 8.96 -12.17
C TYR A 251 -12.21 7.56 -12.32
N LEU A 252 -11.42 6.53 -12.05
CA LEU A 252 -11.85 5.15 -11.94
C LEU A 252 -11.53 4.61 -10.56
N CYS A 253 -12.50 4.00 -9.90
CA CYS A 253 -12.26 3.24 -8.69
C CYS A 253 -12.46 1.74 -8.92
N ILE A 254 -11.43 0.96 -8.62
CA ILE A 254 -11.46 -0.51 -8.68
C ILE A 254 -11.35 -1.04 -7.26
N THR A 255 -12.31 -1.86 -6.86
CA THR A 255 -12.29 -2.57 -5.58
C THR A 255 -11.73 -3.96 -5.81
N VAL A 256 -10.66 -4.29 -5.10
CA VAL A 256 -10.12 -5.64 -5.02
C VAL A 256 -10.82 -6.35 -3.86
N ASP A 257 -11.53 -7.44 -4.17
CA ASP A 257 -12.16 -8.35 -3.22
C ASP A 257 -11.67 -9.81 -3.40
N GLU A 258 -12.09 -10.71 -2.53
CA GLU A 258 -11.68 -12.12 -2.49
C GLU A 258 -12.24 -12.95 -3.66
N HIS A 259 -13.28 -12.42 -4.30
CA HIS A 259 -14.00 -13.05 -5.40
C HIS A 259 -13.70 -12.36 -6.74
N CYS A 260 -12.88 -11.30 -6.74
CA CYS A 260 -12.55 -10.53 -7.92
C CYS A 260 -11.71 -11.38 -8.87
N ALA A 261 -12.32 -11.74 -10.00
CA ALA A 261 -11.60 -12.35 -11.12
C ALA A 261 -10.65 -11.33 -11.75
N ASP A 262 -9.41 -11.74 -11.97
CA ASP A 262 -8.33 -10.92 -12.55
C ASP A 262 -8.77 -10.25 -13.87
N VAL A 263 -9.51 -10.98 -14.70
CA VAL A 263 -10.04 -10.52 -15.99
C VAL A 263 -10.97 -9.31 -15.82
N GLY A 264 -11.82 -9.31 -14.80
CA GLY A 264 -12.77 -8.23 -14.56
C GLY A 264 -12.10 -6.91 -14.19
N ILE A 265 -10.97 -6.96 -13.48
CA ILE A 265 -10.17 -5.78 -13.14
C ILE A 265 -9.47 -5.25 -14.40
N GLN A 266 -8.86 -6.13 -15.19
CA GLN A 266 -8.14 -5.78 -16.41
C GLN A 266 -9.05 -5.14 -17.46
N THR A 267 -10.19 -5.75 -17.78
CA THR A 267 -11.12 -5.17 -18.77
C THR A 267 -11.64 -3.79 -18.35
N ARG A 268 -11.84 -3.55 -17.05
CA ARG A 268 -12.28 -2.24 -16.54
C ARG A 268 -11.22 -1.16 -16.70
N ILE A 269 -9.94 -1.48 -16.46
CA ILE A 269 -8.87 -0.51 -16.68
C ILE A 269 -8.63 -0.27 -18.17
N GLU A 270 -8.67 -1.30 -19.01
CA GLU A 270 -8.54 -1.16 -20.46
C GLU A 270 -9.62 -0.23 -21.02
N ALA A 271 -10.89 -0.50 -20.70
CA ALA A 271 -12.01 0.35 -21.13
C ALA A 271 -11.86 1.80 -20.63
N TYR A 272 -11.34 2.00 -19.42
CA TYR A 272 -11.09 3.34 -18.89
C TYR A 272 -9.97 4.07 -19.63
N LEU A 273 -8.88 3.38 -19.98
CA LEU A 273 -7.78 3.97 -20.75
C LEU A 273 -8.24 4.31 -22.18
N ASP A 274 -9.07 3.46 -22.80
CA ASP A 274 -9.70 3.76 -24.09
C ASP A 274 -10.56 5.03 -24.03
N MET A 275 -11.34 5.20 -22.96
CA MET A 275 -12.13 6.43 -22.74
C MET A 275 -11.24 7.68 -22.60
N ILE A 276 -10.11 7.59 -21.90
CA ILE A 276 -9.17 8.72 -21.78
C ILE A 276 -8.56 9.06 -23.14
N GLU A 277 -8.16 8.05 -23.92
CA GLU A 277 -7.56 8.27 -25.22
C GLU A 277 -8.59 8.89 -26.19
N TRP A 278 -9.85 8.46 -26.17
CA TRP A 278 -10.94 9.10 -26.94
C TRP A 278 -11.15 10.54 -26.51
N ARG A 279 -11.23 10.81 -25.20
CA ARG A 279 -11.34 12.17 -24.67
C ARG A 279 -10.22 13.07 -25.20
N SER A 280 -8.98 12.57 -25.22
CA SER A 280 -7.83 13.33 -25.71
C SER A 280 -7.87 13.63 -27.23
N LYS A 281 -8.51 12.75 -28.02
CA LYS A 281 -8.65 12.88 -29.48
C LYS A 281 -9.83 13.77 -29.86
N ASP A 282 -10.96 13.64 -29.16
CA ASP A 282 -12.24 14.19 -29.57
C ASP A 282 -12.61 15.50 -28.84
N GLU A 283 -12.04 15.83 -27.67
CA GLU A 283 -12.34 17.09 -26.96
C GLU A 283 -11.80 18.37 -27.66
N LYS A 284 -11.36 18.29 -28.92
CA LYS A 284 -11.30 19.49 -29.77
C LYS A 284 -12.67 19.90 -30.31
N ASN A 285 -13.71 19.08 -30.29
CA ASN A 285 -15.07 19.48 -30.66
C ASN A 285 -16.11 18.53 -30.06
N TYR A 286 -17.15 19.10 -29.42
CA TYR A 286 -18.42 18.49 -28.98
C TYR A 286 -18.57 18.23 -27.47
N LEU A 287 -19.22 19.20 -26.82
CA LEU A 287 -20.17 18.95 -25.73
C LEU A 287 -21.28 18.02 -26.24
N SER A 288 -21.66 17.02 -25.45
CA SER A 288 -22.86 16.22 -25.69
C SER A 288 -24.10 17.12 -25.71
N THR A 289 -24.97 16.96 -26.71
CA THR A 289 -26.30 17.58 -26.81
C THR A 289 -27.31 17.06 -25.79
N HIS A 290 -26.90 16.17 -24.87
CA HIS A 290 -27.76 15.61 -23.82
C HIS A 290 -27.45 16.05 -22.39
N GLY A 291 -26.71 17.16 -22.21
CA GLY A 291 -26.62 17.90 -20.94
C GLY A 291 -25.41 17.57 -20.10
#